data_AF-A0A8J7T1G3-F1
#
_entry.id   AF-A0A8J7T1G3-F1
#
_cell.length_a   1.000
_cell.length_b   1.000
_cell.length_c   1.000
_cell.angle_alpha   90.00
_cell.angle_beta   90.00
_cell.angle_gamma   90.00
#
_symmetry.space_group_name_H-M   'P 1'
#
loop_
_entity.id
_entity.type
_entity.pdbx_description
1 polymer ?
#
loop_
_entity_poly.entity_id
_entity_poly.type
_entity_poly.pdbx_seq_one_letter_code
_entity_poly.pdbx_strand_id
1 'polypeptide(L)' 'MGSLFRSPAPPPPPVPALPQPDPEEDARKERLAALERRRRGRAGTIQTSDRGVLRPPLEGKRLLGD' A
#
# COMPACT_ATOMS: atom_id res chain seq x y z
N MET A 1 -50.21 -29.53 32.97
CA MET A 1 -48.82 -30.04 33.06
C MET A 1 -48.30 -30.19 31.66
N GLY A 2 -47.51 -29.20 31.22
CA GLY A 2 -47.25 -28.91 29.82
C GLY A 2 -46.09 -29.72 29.21
N SER A 3 -46.32 -30.10 27.96
CA SER A 3 -45.36 -30.37 26.88
C SER A 3 -44.20 -31.34 27.14
N LEU A 4 -44.38 -32.59 26.70
CA LEU A 4 -43.36 -33.62 26.50
C LEU A 4 -42.69 -33.56 25.11
N PHE A 5 -43.02 -32.55 24.28
CA PHE A 5 -42.50 -32.42 22.91
C PHE A 5 -41.73 -31.12 22.77
N ARG A 6 -40.44 -31.14 23.17
CA ARG A 6 -39.51 -30.05 22.86
C ARG A 6 -38.67 -30.45 21.66
N SER A 7 -38.96 -29.84 20.51
CA SER A 7 -38.13 -30.01 19.32
C SER A 7 -36.75 -29.37 19.54
N PRO A 8 -35.65 -30.01 19.08
CA PRO A 8 -34.32 -29.44 19.18
C PRO A 8 -34.23 -28.16 18.34
N ALA A 9 -33.46 -27.19 18.84
CA ALA A 9 -33.26 -25.94 18.14
C ALA A 9 -32.51 -26.20 16.81
N PRO A 10 -32.89 -25.50 15.72
CA PRO A 10 -32.19 -25.63 14.45
C PRO A 10 -30.72 -25.16 14.58
N PRO A 11 -29.81 -25.73 13.78
CA PRO A 11 -28.41 -25.32 13.79
C PRO A 11 -28.27 -23.85 13.36
N PRO A 12 -27.24 -23.15 13.87
CA PRO A 12 -26.99 -21.77 13.49
C PRO A 12 -26.66 -21.65 11.99
N PRO A 13 -26.98 -20.51 11.36
CA PRO A 13 -26.67 -20.28 9.95
C PRO A 13 -25.15 -20.28 9.71
N PRO A 14 -24.70 -20.67 8.51
CA PRO A 14 -23.29 -20.63 8.15
C PRO A 14 -22.77 -19.19 8.18
N VAL A 15 -21.57 -19.01 8.73
CA VAL A 15 -20.88 -17.72 8.74
C VAL A 15 -20.42 -17.34 7.33
N PRO A 16 -20.48 -16.05 6.95
CA PRO A 16 -19.93 -15.59 5.67
C PRO A 16 -18.45 -15.91 5.57
N ALA A 17 -18.02 -16.46 4.44
CA ALA A 17 -16.60 -16.67 4.18
C ALA A 17 -15.87 -15.31 4.13
N LEU A 18 -14.74 -15.22 4.82
CA LEU A 18 -13.87 -14.06 4.72
C LEU A 18 -13.30 -13.97 3.29
N PRO A 19 -13.17 -12.75 2.74
CA PRO A 19 -12.52 -12.57 1.45
C PRO A 19 -11.08 -13.10 1.53
N GLN A 20 -10.75 -14.02 0.63
CA GLN A 20 -9.39 -14.51 0.50
C GLN A 20 -8.53 -13.39 -0.09
N PRO A 21 -7.30 -13.18 0.42
CA PRO A 21 -6.39 -12.20 -0.15
C PRO A 21 -6.06 -12.57 -1.59
N ASP A 22 -6.18 -11.62 -2.50
CA ASP A 22 -5.82 -11.81 -3.90
C ASP A 22 -4.29 -11.83 -4.03
N PRO A 23 -3.68 -12.94 -4.50
CA PRO A 23 -2.23 -13.03 -4.65
C PRO A 23 -1.65 -11.95 -5.57
N GLU A 24 -2.43 -11.41 -6.51
CA GLU A 24 -1.98 -10.30 -7.36
C GLU A 24 -1.84 -8.98 -6.59
N GLU A 25 -2.72 -8.73 -5.61
CA GLU A 25 -2.67 -7.53 -4.80
C GLU A 25 -1.45 -7.53 -3.89
N ASP A 26 -1.09 -8.68 -3.32
CA ASP A 26 0.06 -8.80 -2.44
C ASP A 26 1.38 -8.63 -3.21
N ALA A 27 1.48 -9.22 -4.41
CA ALA A 27 2.63 -8.98 -5.31
C ALA A 27 2.76 -7.49 -5.70
N ARG A 28 1.63 -6.80 -5.92
CA ARG A 28 1.63 -5.34 -6.19
C ARG A 28 2.11 -4.54 -4.98
N LYS A 29 1.63 -4.86 -3.77
CA LYS A 29 2.03 -4.20 -2.52
C LYS A 29 3.53 -4.35 -2.26
N GLU A 30 4.06 -5.55 -2.43
CA GLU A 30 5.50 -5.82 -2.28
C GLU A 30 6.35 -5.00 -3.24
N ARG A 31 5.93 -4.93 -4.52
CA ARG A 31 6.61 -4.13 -5.54
C ARG A 31 6.62 -2.65 -5.18
N LEU A 32 5.50 -2.11 -4.71
CA LEU A 32 5.40 -0.71 -4.29
C LEU A 32 6.29 -0.43 -3.07
N ALA A 33 6.27 -1.30 -2.06
CA ALA A 33 7.10 -1.18 -0.86
C ALA A 33 8.61 -1.20 -1.20
N ALA A 34 9.02 -2.02 -2.16
CA ALA A 34 10.40 -2.06 -2.65
C ALA A 34 10.80 -0.74 -3.34
N LEU A 35 9.91 -0.14 -4.14
CA LEU A 35 10.14 1.14 -4.80
C LEU A 35 10.23 2.29 -3.80
N GLU A 36 9.35 2.34 -2.80
CA GLU A 36 9.37 3.38 -1.76
C GLU A 36 10.64 3.32 -0.91
N ARG A 37 11.10 2.12 -0.55
CA ARG A 37 12.38 1.93 0.15
C ARG A 37 13.54 2.48 -0.68
N ARG A 38 13.57 2.22 -1.99
CA ARG A 38 14.59 2.76 -2.90
C ARG A 38 14.53 4.29 -3.00
N ARG A 39 13.33 4.88 -2.97
CA ARG A 39 13.15 6.35 -3.05
C ARG A 39 13.62 7.07 -1.78
N ARG A 40 13.38 6.51 -0.59
CA ARG A 40 13.77 7.13 0.69
C ARG A 40 15.27 7.47 0.76
N GLY A 41 16.14 6.56 0.31
CA GLY A 41 17.59 6.81 0.31
C GLY A 41 18.04 7.91 -0.65
N ARG A 42 17.26 8.20 -1.69
CA ARG A 42 17.62 9.18 -2.72
C ARG A 42 17.48 10.63 -2.27
N ALA A 43 16.64 10.91 -1.27
CA ALA A 43 16.40 12.28 -0.80
C ALA A 43 17.66 12.93 -0.20
N GLY A 44 18.54 12.15 0.44
CA GLY A 44 19.80 12.63 1.01
C GLY A 44 21.04 12.39 0.14
N THR A 45 20.87 11.83 -1.06
CA THR A 45 21.99 11.54 -1.97
C THR A 45 22.28 12.77 -2.82
N ILE A 46 23.54 13.23 -2.83
CA ILE A 46 23.99 14.28 -3.75
C ILE A 46 23.98 13.71 -5.17
N GLN A 47 23.24 14.36 -6.05
CA GLN A 47 23.16 13.94 -7.45
C GLN A 47 24.22 14.67 -8.27
N THR A 48 25.06 13.90 -8.94
CA THR A 48 26.16 14.42 -9.77
C THR A 48 25.77 14.56 -11.25
N SER A 49 24.61 14.03 -11.63
CA SER A 49 24.01 14.18 -12.97
C SER A 49 22.57 14.72 -12.88
N ASP A 50 22.11 15.30 -13.96
CA ASP A 50 20.71 15.70 -14.20
C ASP A 50 19.73 14.51 -14.12
N ARG A 51 20.19 13.31 -14.49
CA ARG A 51 19.41 12.08 -14.40
C ARG A 51 19.19 11.69 -12.95
N GLY A 52 17.92 11.67 -12.56
CA GLY A 52 17.47 11.20 -11.24
C GLY A 52 17.01 12.31 -10.31
N VAL A 53 17.08 13.58 -10.74
CA VAL A 53 16.77 14.75 -9.92
C VAL A 53 15.32 14.66 -9.44
N LEU A 54 15.13 14.55 -8.13
CA LEU A 54 13.82 14.35 -7.51
C LEU A 54 13.00 15.64 -7.39
N ARG A 55 13.66 16.79 -7.40
CA ARG A 55 13.03 18.11 -7.42
C ARG A 55 13.75 19.00 -8.41
N PRO A 56 13.02 19.74 -9.27
CA PRO A 56 13.66 20.68 -10.17
C PRO A 56 14.50 21.68 -9.37
N PRO A 57 15.68 22.10 -9.89
CA PRO A 57 16.45 23.16 -9.27
C PRO A 57 15.57 24.40 -9.16
N LEU A 58 15.56 25.02 -7.97
CA LEU A 58 14.93 26.32 -7.80
C LEU A 58 15.60 27.30 -8.77
N GLU A 59 14.79 28.04 -9.50
CA GLU A 59 15.23 28.96 -10.56
C GLU A 59 16.37 29.84 -10.05
N GLY A 60 17.58 29.59 -10.56
CA GLY A 60 18.80 30.20 -10.06
C GLY A 60 18.85 31.68 -10.39
N LYS A 61 19.48 32.47 -9.51
CA LYS A 61 19.80 33.88 -9.80
C LYS A 61 20.65 33.92 -11.08
N ARG A 62 20.18 34.62 -12.12
CA ARG A 62 21.04 34.99 -13.25
C ARG A 62 22.11 35.94 -12.72
N LEU A 63 23.37 35.52 -12.80
CA LEU A 63 24.48 36.43 -12.58
C LEU A 63 24.46 37.44 -13.73
N LEU A 64 24.56 38.71 -13.35
CA LEU A 64 24.36 39.90 -14.17
C LEU A 64 24.98 39.77 -15.58
N GLY A 65 24.16 39.93 -16.62
CA GLY A 65 24.60 40.02 -18.02
C GLY A 65 23.99 38.97 -18.94
N ASP A 66 22.70 39.16 -19.29
CA ASP A 66 22.29 38.95 -20.68
C ASP A 66 22.78 40.16 -21.50
#